data_AF-I6CNN7-F1
#
_entry.id   AF-I6CNN7-F1
#
_cell.length_a   1.000
_cell.length_b   1.000
_cell.length_c   1.000
_cell.angle_alpha   90.00
_cell.angle_beta   90.00
_cell.angle_gamma   90.00
#
_symmetry.space_group_name_H-M   'P 1'
#
loop_
_entity.id
_entity.type
_entity.pdbx_description
1 polymer ?
#
loop_
_entity_poly.entity_id
_entity_poly.type
_entity_poly.pdbx_seq_one_letter_code
_entity_poly.pdbx_strand_id
1 'polypeptide(L)'
;MVWVGKDATGIEPRNASVIEVPDITANRRITAPGYWFYRNDEFVFDYRLKAEDERDALLAQVSARTGEWEEDLLLGLISDEDREKLKAYHIYAKSLQAMDFSVITDKTSYNAIEWPASPEISS
;
A
#
# COMPACT_ATOMS: atom_id res chain seq x y z
N MET A 1 -11.20 -6.90 -8.98
CA MET A 1 -11.20 -8.25 -9.59
C MET A 1 -11.07 -9.29 -8.48
N VAL A 2 -11.89 -10.35 -8.48
CA VAL A 2 -11.97 -11.30 -7.34
C VAL A 2 -11.39 -12.68 -7.63
N TRP A 3 -11.19 -13.05 -8.90
CA TRP A 3 -10.61 -14.33 -9.31
C TRP A 3 -9.95 -14.22 -10.69
N VAL A 4 -8.89 -15.00 -10.92
CA VAL A 4 -8.23 -15.20 -12.21
C VAL A 4 -7.83 -16.66 -12.32
N GLY A 5 -8.12 -17.31 -13.45
CA GLY A 5 -7.70 -18.69 -13.69
C GLY A 5 -8.08 -19.20 -15.07
N LYS A 6 -7.56 -20.37 -15.43
CA LYS A 6 -7.78 -21.01 -16.74
C LYS A 6 -8.99 -21.94 -16.77
N ASP A 7 -9.46 -22.39 -15.62
CA ASP A 7 -10.59 -23.31 -15.49
C ASP A 7 -11.81 -22.59 -14.92
N ALA A 8 -12.77 -22.31 -15.80
CA ALA A 8 -14.01 -21.65 -15.43
C ALA A 8 -15.04 -22.61 -14.78
N THR A 9 -14.80 -23.92 -14.77
CA THR A 9 -15.76 -24.88 -14.20
C THR A 9 -15.83 -24.82 -12.68
N GLY A 10 -14.78 -24.31 -12.03
CA GLY A 10 -14.68 -24.19 -10.58
C GLY A 10 -15.18 -22.87 -9.99
N ILE A 11 -15.72 -21.95 -10.79
CA ILE A 11 -16.20 -20.65 -10.29
C ILE A 11 -17.73 -20.61 -10.18
N GLU A 12 -18.21 -19.86 -9.19
CA GLU A 12 -19.63 -19.54 -8.99
C GLU A 12 -19.81 -18.02 -9.13
N PRO A 13 -20.02 -17.50 -10.36
CA PRO A 13 -19.98 -16.07 -10.63
C PRO A 13 -21.30 -15.35 -10.32
N ARG A 14 -22.06 -15.81 -9.33
CA ARG A 14 -23.28 -15.11 -8.89
C ARG A 14 -22.95 -13.68 -8.48
N ASN A 15 -23.67 -12.71 -9.07
CA ASN A 15 -23.45 -11.26 -8.90
C ASN A 15 -22.07 -10.75 -9.35
N ALA A 16 -21.36 -11.51 -10.20
CA ALA A 16 -20.09 -11.10 -10.80
C ALA A 16 -20.18 -11.10 -12.33
N SER A 17 -19.27 -10.37 -12.98
CA SER A 17 -19.06 -10.43 -14.42
C SER A 17 -17.86 -11.32 -14.73
N VAL A 18 -17.96 -12.12 -15.79
CA VAL A 18 -16.87 -12.97 -16.30
C VAL A 18 -16.44 -12.43 -17.65
N ILE A 19 -15.12 -12.31 -17.84
CA ILE A 19 -14.52 -11.95 -19.11
C ILE A 19 -13.45 -12.97 -19.47
N GLU A 20 -13.52 -13.50 -20.68
CA GLU A 20 -12.47 -14.34 -21.25
C GLU A 20 -11.47 -13.45 -21.98
N VAL A 21 -10.18 -13.69 -21.74
CA VAL A 21 -9.09 -12.95 -22.37
C VAL A 21 -8.06 -13.93 -22.95
N PRO A 22 -7.38 -13.58 -24.05
CA PRO A 22 -6.40 -14.47 -24.66
C PRO A 22 -5.20 -14.70 -23.73
N ASP A 23 -4.62 -15.92 -23.76
CA ASP A 23 -3.45 -16.31 -22.95
C ASP A 23 -2.14 -15.74 -23.52
N ILE A 24 -1.99 -14.41 -23.42
CA ILE A 24 -0.82 -13.65 -23.87
C ILE A 24 -0.01 -13.12 -22.69
N THR A 25 1.25 -12.75 -22.92
CA THR A 25 2.17 -12.23 -21.89
C THR A 25 1.62 -11.05 -21.11
N ALA A 26 0.84 -10.17 -21.75
CA ALA A 26 0.20 -9.04 -21.07
C ALA A 26 -0.82 -9.52 -20.02
N ASN A 27 -1.74 -10.40 -20.42
CA ASN A 27 -2.84 -10.88 -19.57
C ASN A 27 -2.37 -11.83 -18.46
N ARG A 28 -1.25 -12.55 -18.66
CA ARG A 28 -0.64 -13.39 -17.62
C ARG A 28 -0.16 -12.62 -16.39
N ARG A 29 -0.02 -11.29 -16.47
CA ARG A 29 0.36 -10.43 -15.35
C ARG A 29 -0.81 -10.06 -14.44
N ILE A 30 -2.04 -10.32 -14.88
CA ILE A 30 -3.28 -10.01 -14.16
C ILE A 30 -3.41 -10.99 -12.98
N THR A 31 -3.46 -10.46 -11.76
CA THR A 31 -3.50 -11.25 -10.51
C THR A 31 -4.63 -10.79 -9.61
N ALA A 32 -5.34 -11.74 -8.97
CA ALA A 32 -6.37 -11.46 -7.98
C ALA A 32 -5.99 -12.01 -6.59
N PRO A 33 -6.43 -11.36 -5.49
CA PRO A 33 -6.93 -9.98 -5.44
C PRO A 33 -5.79 -8.98 -5.71
N GLY A 34 -6.11 -7.73 -6.03
CA GLY A 34 -5.08 -6.71 -6.23
C GLY A 34 -5.53 -5.51 -7.06
N TYR A 35 -4.53 -4.78 -7.56
CA TYR A 35 -4.68 -3.47 -8.21
C TYR A 35 -5.05 -3.53 -9.70
N TRP A 36 -5.51 -4.68 -10.20
CA TRP A 36 -5.97 -4.81 -11.59
C TRP A 36 -7.46 -4.52 -11.70
N PHE A 37 -7.81 -3.60 -12.60
CA PHE A 37 -9.17 -3.18 -12.89
C PHE A 37 -9.46 -3.28 -14.38
N TYR A 38 -10.68 -3.69 -14.73
CA TYR A 38 -11.15 -3.64 -16.11
C TYR A 38 -11.83 -2.29 -16.37
N ARG A 39 -11.28 -1.48 -17.28
CA ARG A 39 -11.76 -0.12 -17.61
C ARG A 39 -11.55 0.11 -19.11
N ASN A 40 -12.54 0.66 -19.81
CA ASN A 40 -12.46 0.98 -21.25
C ASN A 40 -11.95 -0.19 -22.11
N ASP A 41 -12.54 -1.37 -21.92
CA ASP A 41 -12.20 -2.61 -22.61
C ASP A 41 -10.78 -3.16 -22.38
N GLU A 42 -10.04 -2.61 -21.41
CA GLU A 42 -8.67 -3.01 -21.07
C GLU A 42 -8.49 -3.31 -19.57
N PHE A 43 -7.57 -4.22 -19.25
CA PHE A 43 -7.09 -4.42 -17.88
C PHE A 43 -5.96 -3.44 -17.57
N VAL A 44 -6.19 -2.57 -16.58
CA VAL A 44 -5.26 -1.54 -16.14
C VAL A 44 -4.83 -1.82 -14.70
N PHE A 45 -3.53 -1.69 -14.44
CA PHE A 45 -3.00 -1.74 -13.08
C PHE A 45 -3.03 -0.34 -12.45
N ASP A 46 -3.69 -0.19 -11.30
CA ASP A 46 -3.82 1.08 -10.59
C ASP A 46 -2.61 1.29 -9.66
N TYR A 47 -1.53 1.83 -10.24
CA TYR A 47 -0.28 2.10 -9.51
C TYR A 47 -0.43 3.14 -8.41
N ARG A 48 -1.34 4.10 -8.58
CA ARG A 48 -1.64 5.11 -7.56
C ARG A 48 -2.27 4.46 -6.33
N LEU A 49 -3.30 3.64 -6.51
CA LEU A 49 -3.93 2.93 -5.39
C LEU A 49 -2.91 2.05 -4.65
N LYS A 50 -2.00 1.40 -5.39
CA LYS A 50 -0.92 0.64 -4.76
C LYS A 50 -0.01 1.49 -3.88
N ALA A 51 0.37 2.67 -4.34
CA ALA A 51 1.21 3.59 -3.55
C ALA A 51 0.46 4.11 -2.32
N GLU A 52 -0.83 4.39 -2.44
CA GLU A 52 -1.68 4.80 -1.31
C GLU A 52 -1.77 3.70 -0.24
N ASP A 53 -2.03 2.45 -0.65
CA ASP A 53 -2.07 1.31 0.28
C ASP A 53 -0.71 1.06 0.97
N GLU A 54 0.40 1.27 0.26
CA GLU A 54 1.76 1.16 0.82
C GLU A 54 2.03 2.27 1.85
N ARG A 55 1.62 3.52 1.58
CA ARG A 55 1.69 4.62 2.55
C ARG A 55 0.87 4.27 3.80
N ASP A 56 -0.34 3.77 3.63
CA ASP A 56 -1.24 3.46 4.74
C ASP A 56 -0.70 2.29 5.58
N ALA A 57 -0.06 1.29 4.94
CA ALA A 57 0.65 0.22 5.64
C ALA A 57 1.86 0.73 6.44
N LEU A 58 2.62 1.71 5.92
CA LEU A 58 3.71 2.35 6.66
C LEU A 58 3.19 3.16 7.86
N LEU A 59 2.09 3.91 7.69
CA LEU A 59 1.44 4.64 8.78
C LEU A 59 0.89 3.71 9.88
N ALA A 60 0.36 2.55 9.49
CA ALA A 60 -0.07 1.52 10.44
C ALA A 60 1.12 0.96 11.24
N GLN A 61 2.27 0.74 10.58
CA GLN A 61 3.50 0.33 11.27
C GLN A 61 4.00 1.39 12.25
N VAL A 62 3.97 2.67 11.88
CA VAL A 62 4.30 3.75 12.83
C VAL A 62 3.39 3.69 14.05
N SER A 63 2.07 3.61 13.84
CA SER A 63 1.10 3.59 14.94
C SER A 63 1.31 2.38 15.86
N ALA A 64 1.60 1.21 15.29
CA ALA A 64 1.92 0.02 16.07
C ALA A 64 3.23 0.16 16.86
N ARG A 65 4.22 0.86 16.31
CA ARG A 65 5.52 1.10 16.97
C ARG A 65 5.42 2.12 18.10
N THR A 66 4.67 3.21 17.90
CA THR A 66 4.62 4.35 18.84
C THR A 66 3.57 4.20 19.93
N GLY A 67 2.65 3.24 19.82
CA GLY A 67 1.52 3.09 20.74
C GLY A 67 1.90 3.03 22.22
N GLU A 68 2.91 2.24 22.59
CA GLU A 68 3.39 2.14 23.99
C GLU A 68 3.98 3.47 24.48
N TRP A 69 4.79 4.15 23.65
CA TRP A 69 5.37 5.45 24.00
C TRP A 69 4.33 6.55 24.12
N GLU A 70 3.28 6.52 23.30
CA GLU A 70 2.16 7.45 23.41
C GLU A 70 1.39 7.27 24.72
N GLU A 71 1.18 6.01 25.16
CA GLU A 71 0.59 5.70 26.47
C GLU A 71 1.49 6.18 27.62
N ASP A 72 2.79 5.86 27.58
CA ASP A 72 3.76 6.30 28.58
C ASP A 72 3.86 7.84 28.64
N LEU A 73 3.74 8.52 27.51
CA LEU A 73 3.71 9.98 27.46
C LEU A 73 2.50 10.54 28.20
N LEU A 74 1.32 9.94 28.01
CA LEU A 74 0.08 10.36 28.68
C LEU A 74 0.13 10.10 30.20
N LEU A 75 0.77 9.01 30.62
CA LEU A 75 0.96 8.66 32.03
C LEU A 75 2.11 9.45 32.69
N GLY A 76 2.91 10.18 31.92
CA GLY A 76 4.10 10.88 32.41
C GLY A 76 5.26 9.95 32.77
N LEU A 77 5.27 8.73 32.22
CA LEU A 77 6.25 7.66 32.48
C LEU A 77 7.32 7.56 31.40
N ILE A 78 7.13 8.23 30.26
CA ILE A 78 8.04 8.14 29.12
C ILE A 78 9.47 8.58 29.45
N SER A 79 10.45 7.78 29.02
CA SER A 79 11.87 8.13 29.12
C SER A 79 12.24 9.26 28.14
N ASP A 80 13.38 9.95 28.39
CA ASP A 80 13.87 10.95 27.44
C ASP A 80 14.25 10.33 26.09
N GLU A 81 14.77 9.10 26.10
CA GLU A 81 15.13 8.35 24.89
C GLU A 81 13.90 8.02 24.05
N ASP A 82 12.86 7.45 24.66
CA ASP A 82 11.63 7.09 23.97
C ASP A 82 10.88 8.32 23.48
N ARG A 83 10.97 9.45 24.20
CA ARG A 83 10.44 10.74 23.75
C ARG A 83 11.11 11.22 22.46
N GLU A 84 12.43 11.08 22.34
CA GLU A 84 13.13 11.45 21.11
C GLU A 84 12.80 10.50 19.95
N LYS A 85 12.67 9.19 20.21
CA LYS A 85 12.19 8.24 19.19
C LYS A 85 10.76 8.58 18.74
N LEU A 86 9.85 8.84 19.67
CA LEU A 86 8.47 9.22 19.37
C LEU A 86 8.41 10.47 18.49
N LYS A 87 9.25 11.49 18.74
CA LYS A 87 9.36 12.67 17.86
C LYS A 87 9.83 12.30 16.45
N ALA A 88 10.85 11.45 16.32
CA ALA A 88 11.37 11.03 15.02
C ALA A 88 10.29 10.28 14.19
N TYR A 89 9.55 9.37 14.83
CA TYR A 89 8.42 8.69 14.20
C TYR A 89 7.27 9.63 13.84
N HIS A 90 6.99 10.62 14.68
CA HIS A 90 5.98 11.63 14.37
C HIS A 90 6.34 12.43 13.12
N ILE A 91 7.61 12.85 12.99
CA ILE A 91 8.11 13.54 11.79
C ILE A 91 8.01 12.63 10.57
N TYR A 92 8.40 11.36 10.69
CA TYR A 92 8.29 10.38 9.62
C TYR A 92 6.83 10.18 9.15
N ALA A 93 5.89 10.01 10.09
CA ALA A 93 4.47 9.90 9.77
C ALA A 93 3.91 11.14 9.06
N LYS A 94 4.34 12.35 9.48
CA LYS A 94 3.97 13.60 8.81
C LYS A 94 4.50 13.66 7.38
N SER A 95 5.73 13.22 7.16
CA SER A 95 6.30 13.12 5.81
C SER A 95 5.53 12.14 4.93
N LEU A 96 5.15 10.97 5.45
CA LEU A 96 4.30 10.01 4.73
C LEU A 96 2.92 10.60 4.40
N GLN A 97 2.27 11.27 5.35
CA GLN A 97 0.96 11.91 5.16
C GLN A 97 1.00 13.03 4.10
N ALA A 98 2.14 13.70 3.94
CA ALA A 98 2.33 14.77 2.96
C ALA A 98 2.62 14.27 1.54
N MET A 99 2.86 12.96 1.36
CA MET A 99 3.11 12.40 0.03
C MET A 99 1.87 12.51 -0.86
N ASP A 100 2.09 12.96 -2.10
CA ASP A 100 1.07 12.99 -3.14
C ASP A 100 1.40 11.96 -4.23
N PHE A 101 0.41 11.14 -4.58
CA PHE A 101 0.52 10.10 -5.60
C PHE A 101 -0.27 10.45 -6.88
N SER A 102 -0.76 11.68 -7.01
CA SER A 102 -1.50 12.16 -8.19
C SER A 102 -0.72 11.99 -9.51
N VAL A 103 0.62 12.03 -9.45
CA VAL A 103 1.54 11.88 -10.59
C VAL A 103 1.85 10.42 -10.95
N ILE A 104 1.38 9.46 -10.16
CA ILE A 104 1.68 8.03 -10.34
C ILE A 104 0.67 7.41 -11.30
N THR A 105 1.07 7.23 -12.55
CA THR A 105 0.19 6.70 -13.61
C THR A 105 0.65 5.34 -14.15
N ASP A 106 1.90 4.97 -13.92
CA ASP A 106 2.51 3.77 -14.50
C ASP A 106 3.58 3.17 -13.57
N LYS A 107 4.16 2.06 -14.03
CA LYS A 107 5.21 1.36 -13.27
C LYS A 107 6.46 2.20 -13.07
N THR A 108 6.81 3.05 -14.04
CA THR A 108 8.05 3.84 -13.99
C THR A 108 7.94 4.92 -12.94
N SER A 109 6.85 5.69 -12.96
CA SER A 109 6.50 6.68 -11.95
C SER A 109 6.37 6.07 -10.55
N TYR A 110 5.73 4.89 -10.43
CA TYR A 110 5.66 4.16 -9.15
C TYR A 110 7.05 3.75 -8.62
N ASN A 111 7.92 3.21 -9.48
CA ASN A 111 9.27 2.81 -9.08
C ASN A 111 10.18 4.00 -8.74
N ALA A 112 9.79 5.22 -9.13
CA ALA A 112 10.52 6.45 -8.85
C ALA A 112 10.05 7.14 -7.55
N ILE A 113 9.11 6.56 -6.81
CA ILE A 113 8.66 7.11 -5.52
C ILE A 113 9.84 7.14 -4.54
N GLU A 114 10.17 8.33 -4.07
CA GLU A 114 11.14 8.55 -2.99
C GLU A 114 10.41 8.51 -1.65
N TRP A 115 10.39 7.34 -1.02
CA TRP A 115 9.81 7.16 0.30
C TRP A 115 10.66 7.86 1.37
N PRO A 116 10.05 8.54 2.36
CA PRO A 116 10.78 9.08 3.49
C PRO A 116 11.57 7.98 4.21
N ALA A 117 12.75 8.30 4.74
CA ALA A 117 13.56 7.34 5.47
C ALA A 117 12.92 7.02 6.83
N SER A 118 12.80 5.73 7.14
CA SER A 118 12.32 5.27 8.45
C SER A 118 13.33 5.62 9.55
N PRO A 119 12.88 6.05 10.75
CA PRO A 119 13.75 6.31 11.89
C PRO A 119 14.54 5.09 12.41
N GLU A 120 14.15 3.86 12.03
CA GLU A 120 14.82 2.62 12.48
C GLU A 120 16.22 2.38 11.91
N ILE A 121 16.68 3.21 10.97
CA ILE A 121 18.02 3.07 10.39
C ILE A 121 19.06 3.68 11.34
N SER A 122 19.24 3.05 12.50
CA SER A 122 20.40 3.16 13.38
C SER A 122 20.35 1.97 14.35
N SER A 123 20.84 0.81 13.88
CA SER A 123 21.31 -0.27 14.75
C SER A 123 22.79 -0.08 15.05
#